data_AF-A0A6N3XCM4-F1
#
_entry.id   AF-A0A6N3XCM4-F1
#
_cell.length_a   1.000
_cell.length_b   1.000
_cell.length_c   1.000
_cell.angle_alpha   90.00
_cell.angle_beta   90.00
_cell.angle_gamma   90.00
#
_symmetry.space_group_name_H-M   'P 1'
#
loop_
_entity.id
_entity.type
_entity.pdbx_description
1 polymer ?
#
loop_
_entity_poly.entity_id
_entity_poly.type
_entity_poly.pdbx_seq_one_letter_code
_entity_poly.pdbx_strand_id
1 'polypeptide(L)'
;MAAYRFGSPDKIVCGRIGGRKAFSKPFRAALIERYNSCDTITGEKLEARYLQIDHRIPYAVAGDSSHNEGNLEAYMLLDTSSQRAKSWSCEQCRNWQNDRDEATCRSCFWASPEDYTHIAGEQVRRVDIEWRGAQVEAFERIQAHAEKENTTVAAFIKKLLAKTLG
;
A
#
# COMPACT_ATOMS: atom_id res chain seq x y z
N MET A 1 -28.70 -5.54 27.71
CA MET A 1 -27.83 -6.73 27.61
C MET A 1 -27.44 -6.92 26.15
N ALA A 2 -26.16 -6.82 25.81
CA ALA A 2 -25.69 -7.22 24.49
C ALA A 2 -25.57 -8.74 24.46
N ALA A 3 -26.36 -9.41 23.63
CA ALA A 3 -26.31 -10.87 23.48
C ALA A 3 -25.33 -11.21 22.35
N TYR A 4 -24.26 -11.92 22.68
CA TYR A 4 -23.35 -12.46 21.68
C TYR A 4 -24.05 -13.57 20.91
N ARG A 5 -24.17 -13.43 19.58
CA ARG A 5 -24.77 -14.43 18.68
C ARG A 5 -23.75 -14.84 17.64
N PHE A 6 -23.59 -16.15 17.45
CA PHE A 6 -22.79 -16.67 16.35
C PHE A 6 -23.51 -16.40 15.01
N GLY A 7 -22.74 -16.15 13.95
CA GLY A 7 -23.27 -15.95 12.60
C GLY A 7 -23.83 -17.25 12.00
N SER A 8 -24.61 -17.12 10.91
CA SER A 8 -25.15 -18.30 10.23
C SER A 8 -24.04 -19.11 9.56
N PRO A 9 -24.00 -20.45 9.73
CA PRO A 9 -23.08 -21.33 9.02
C PRO A 9 -23.14 -21.20 7.49
N ASP A 10 -24.29 -20.83 6.94
CA ASP A 10 -24.48 -20.64 5.49
C ASP A 10 -23.68 -19.46 4.92
N LYS A 11 -23.14 -18.60 5.79
CA LYS A 11 -22.26 -17.47 5.42
C LYS A 11 -20.77 -17.82 5.51
N ILE A 12 -20.44 -19.07 5.83
CA ILE A 12 -19.04 -19.52 5.89
C ILE A 12 -18.52 -19.61 4.45
N VAL A 13 -17.51 -18.78 4.15
CA VAL A 13 -16.79 -18.85 2.88
C VAL A 13 -15.82 -20.03 2.95
N CYS A 14 -15.98 -20.98 2.03
CA CYS A 14 -15.10 -22.15 1.91
C CYS A 14 -13.64 -21.72 1.69
N GLY A 15 -12.69 -22.37 2.37
CA GLY A 15 -11.28 -21.97 2.35
C GLY A 15 -11.05 -20.65 3.10
N ARG A 16 -11.66 -20.48 4.27
CA ARG A 16 -11.31 -19.44 5.27
C ARG A 16 -11.31 -20.00 6.69
N ILE A 17 -10.95 -21.28 6.83
CA ILE A 17 -11.06 -22.05 8.06
C ILE A 17 -9.66 -22.10 8.70
N GLY A 18 -9.47 -21.48 9.87
CA GLY A 18 -8.21 -21.59 10.61
C GLY A 18 -7.71 -20.36 11.35
N GLY A 19 -8.43 -19.23 11.27
CA GLY A 19 -8.03 -17.99 11.95
C GLY A 19 -6.74 -17.39 11.39
N ARG A 20 -6.25 -16.31 12.01
CA ARG A 20 -4.99 -15.66 11.60
C ARG A 20 -3.80 -16.53 12.02
N LYS A 21 -2.96 -16.93 11.07
CA LYS A 21 -1.65 -17.52 11.34
C LYS A 21 -0.59 -16.42 11.37
N ALA A 22 0.37 -16.55 12.27
CA ALA A 22 1.52 -15.68 12.29
C ALA A 22 2.51 -16.07 11.20
N PHE A 23 3.09 -15.09 10.52
CA PHE A 23 4.17 -15.30 9.55
C PHE A 23 5.46 -15.77 10.21
N SER A 24 6.20 -16.65 9.54
CA SER A 24 7.47 -17.17 10.06
C SER A 24 8.58 -16.10 10.05
N LYS A 25 9.55 -16.24 10.97
CA LYS A 25 10.72 -15.35 11.01
C LYS A 25 11.57 -15.40 9.72
N PRO A 26 11.86 -16.59 9.13
CA PRO A 26 12.58 -16.66 7.86
C PRO A 26 11.85 -15.95 6.72
N PHE A 27 10.53 -16.09 6.64
CA PHE A 27 9.74 -15.42 5.63
C PHE A 27 9.80 -13.89 5.75
N ARG A 28 9.68 -13.36 6.98
CA ARG A 28 9.88 -11.91 7.23
C ARG A 28 11.27 -11.45 6.81
N ALA A 29 12.31 -12.21 7.14
CA ALA A 29 13.69 -11.86 6.77
C ALA A 29 13.87 -11.83 5.24
N ALA A 30 13.31 -12.81 4.52
CA ALA A 30 13.36 -12.86 3.06
C ALA A 30 12.64 -11.67 2.39
N LEU A 31 11.49 -11.25 2.92
CA LEU A 31 10.80 -10.04 2.44
C LEU A 31 11.62 -8.77 2.68
N ILE A 32 12.24 -8.67 3.86
CA ILE A 32 13.11 -7.54 4.23
C ILE A 32 14.32 -7.44 3.31
N GLU A 33 14.95 -8.57 2.99
CA GLU A 33 16.07 -8.64 2.04
C GLU A 33 15.62 -8.26 0.63
N ARG A 34 14.51 -8.85 0.15
CA ARG A 34 13.97 -8.60 -1.19
C ARG A 34 13.60 -7.14 -1.42
N TYR A 35 12.90 -6.53 -0.46
CA TYR A 35 12.38 -5.18 -0.57
C TYR A 35 13.27 -4.14 0.14
N ASN A 36 14.49 -4.51 0.54
CA ASN A 36 15.51 -3.61 1.12
C ASN A 36 15.02 -2.79 2.34
N SER A 37 14.12 -3.36 3.14
CA SER A 37 13.43 -2.65 4.24
C SER A 37 12.75 -1.34 3.80
N CYS A 38 12.13 -1.30 2.62
CA CYS A 38 11.32 -0.16 2.19
C CYS A 38 9.84 -0.37 2.47
N ASP A 39 9.14 0.70 2.85
CA ASP A 39 7.70 0.78 2.68
C ASP A 39 7.38 0.79 1.18
N THR A 40 6.48 -0.09 0.75
CA THR A 40 6.23 -0.31 -0.67
C THR A 40 5.36 0.79 -1.29
N ILE A 41 4.58 1.52 -0.48
CA ILE A 41 3.69 2.60 -0.92
C ILE A 41 4.45 3.92 -1.03
N THR A 42 5.27 4.25 -0.02
CA THR A 42 6.03 5.50 -0.02
C THR A 42 7.41 5.38 -0.66
N GLY A 43 7.95 4.16 -0.76
CA GLY A 43 9.32 3.90 -1.20
C GLY A 43 10.37 4.15 -0.11
N GLU A 44 9.95 4.62 1.07
CA GLU A 44 10.88 5.05 2.12
C GLU A 44 11.56 3.87 2.78
N LYS A 45 12.89 3.98 2.94
CA LYS A 45 13.67 3.01 3.69
C LYS A 45 13.49 3.23 5.18
N LEU A 46 13.03 2.20 5.87
CA LEU A 46 12.73 2.22 7.29
C LEU A 46 13.49 1.10 8.02
N GLU A 47 13.61 1.22 9.34
CA GLU A 47 14.05 0.07 10.13
C GLU A 47 13.01 -1.05 10.05
N ALA A 48 13.47 -2.29 9.92
CA ALA A 48 12.61 -3.47 9.78
C ALA A 48 11.51 -3.59 10.86
N ARG A 49 11.75 -3.04 12.06
CA ARG A 49 10.78 -3.04 13.16
C ARG A 49 9.52 -2.21 12.88
N TYR A 50 9.59 -1.22 12.00
CA TYR A 50 8.44 -0.39 11.61
C TYR A 50 7.61 -1.00 10.48
N LEU A 51 8.13 -2.04 9.81
CA LEU A 51 7.50 -2.68 8.68
C LEU A 51 6.70 -3.92 9.09
N GLN A 52 5.50 -4.01 8.53
CA GLN A 52 4.54 -5.10 8.62
C GLN A 52 4.41 -5.79 7.27
N ILE A 53 4.07 -7.08 7.30
CA ILE A 53 3.80 -7.86 6.09
C ILE A 53 2.32 -7.74 5.80
N ASP A 54 1.98 -7.34 4.57
CA ASP A 54 0.62 -7.39 4.05
C ASP A 54 0.56 -8.15 2.73
N HIS A 55 -0.64 -8.60 2.37
CA HIS A 55 -0.88 -9.14 1.03
C HIS A 55 -1.05 -7.99 0.03
N ARG A 56 -0.47 -8.13 -1.16
CA ARG A 56 -0.68 -7.15 -2.25
C ARG A 56 -2.16 -7.11 -2.65
N ILE A 57 -2.71 -8.28 -2.97
CA ILE A 57 -4.14 -8.44 -3.23
C ILE A 57 -4.82 -8.82 -1.91
N PRO A 58 -5.87 -8.10 -1.48
CA PRO A 58 -6.49 -8.43 -0.22
C PRO A 58 -7.10 -9.83 -0.20
N TYR A 59 -7.00 -10.47 0.96
CA TYR A 59 -7.60 -11.78 1.21
C TYR A 59 -9.11 -11.84 0.92
N ALA A 60 -9.83 -10.73 1.12
CA ALA A 60 -11.24 -10.62 0.77
C ALA A 60 -11.52 -10.91 -0.71
N VAL A 61 -10.56 -10.59 -1.59
CA VAL A 61 -10.60 -10.76 -3.04
C VAL A 61 -9.98 -12.10 -3.46
N ALA A 62 -8.73 -12.38 -3.07
CA ALA A 62 -7.99 -13.57 -3.53
C ALA A 62 -8.36 -14.89 -2.80
N GLY A 63 -8.85 -14.83 -1.56
CA GLY A 63 -9.10 -16.02 -0.74
C GLY A 63 -7.82 -16.72 -0.23
N ASP A 64 -7.96 -17.97 0.24
CA ASP A 64 -6.89 -18.77 0.89
C ASP A 64 -5.72 -19.15 -0.01
N SER A 65 -5.86 -19.06 -1.34
CA SER A 65 -4.79 -19.33 -2.31
C SER A 65 -3.57 -18.41 -2.14
N SER A 66 -3.74 -17.29 -1.44
CA SER A 66 -2.71 -16.27 -1.23
C SER A 66 -1.76 -16.55 -0.06
N HIS A 67 -2.09 -17.43 0.89
CA HIS A 67 -1.24 -17.67 2.07
C HIS A 67 -0.11 -18.67 1.80
N ASN A 68 0.85 -18.28 0.96
CA ASN A 68 2.02 -19.08 0.60
C ASN A 68 3.32 -18.30 0.90
N GLU A 69 4.00 -18.62 2.00
CA GLU A 69 5.28 -17.98 2.36
C GLU A 69 6.40 -18.23 1.33
N GLY A 70 6.25 -19.20 0.42
CA GLY A 70 7.17 -19.40 -0.71
C GLY A 70 6.99 -18.39 -1.84
N ASN A 71 5.88 -17.65 -1.88
CA ASN A 71 5.60 -16.64 -2.91
C ASN A 71 5.76 -15.23 -2.34
N LEU A 72 7.00 -14.75 -2.26
CA LEU A 72 7.30 -13.40 -1.75
C LEU A 72 6.53 -12.29 -2.51
N GLU A 73 6.26 -12.49 -3.80
CA GLU A 73 5.58 -11.51 -4.66
C GLU A 73 4.10 -11.33 -4.35
N ALA A 74 3.47 -12.26 -3.62
CA ALA A 74 2.10 -12.05 -3.14
C ALA A 74 2.02 -11.03 -1.98
N TYR A 75 3.17 -10.61 -1.46
CA TYR A 75 3.28 -9.80 -0.25
C TYR A 75 4.05 -8.51 -0.50
N MET A 76 3.91 -7.61 0.46
CA MET A 76 4.57 -6.32 0.48
C MET A 76 4.90 -5.92 1.91
N LEU A 77 5.83 -4.98 2.05
CA LEU A 77 6.18 -4.38 3.34
C LEU A 77 5.56 -2.99 3.46
N LEU A 78 4.86 -2.75 4.56
CA LEU A 78 4.18 -1.50 4.83
C LEU A 78 4.50 -1.02 6.24
N ASP A 79 4.67 0.28 6.42
CA ASP A 79 4.54 0.89 7.72
C ASP A 79 3.07 0.87 8.19
N THR A 80 2.83 1.30 9.42
CA THR A 80 1.47 1.29 10.00
C THR A 80 0.52 2.28 9.32
N SER A 81 1.04 3.39 8.81
CA SER A 81 0.26 4.44 8.13
C SER A 81 -0.19 3.96 6.75
N SER A 82 0.74 3.47 5.92
CA SER A 82 0.51 2.89 4.61
C SER A 82 -0.43 1.69 4.69
N GLN A 83 -0.24 0.81 5.69
CA GLN A 83 -1.15 -0.31 5.93
C GLN A 83 -2.58 0.18 6.19
N ARG A 84 -2.75 1.19 7.04
CA ARG A 84 -4.09 1.72 7.35
C ARG A 84 -4.73 2.38 6.13
N ALA A 85 -3.96 3.14 5.36
CA ALA A 85 -4.43 3.81 4.15
C ALA A 85 -4.89 2.78 3.09
N LYS A 86 -4.08 1.74 2.85
CA LYS A 86 -4.44 0.61 1.99
C LYS A 86 -5.73 -0.05 2.44
N SER A 87 -5.81 -0.47 3.71
CA SER A 87 -6.99 -1.17 4.24
C SER A 87 -8.25 -0.33 4.09
N TRP A 88 -8.21 0.94 4.50
CA TRP A 88 -9.36 1.83 4.38
C TRP A 88 -9.79 2.01 2.91
N SER A 89 -8.86 2.32 2.01
CA SER A 89 -9.21 2.52 0.61
C SER A 89 -9.74 1.25 -0.05
N CYS A 90 -9.15 0.09 0.26
CA CYS A 90 -9.63 -1.20 -0.22
C CYS A 90 -11.03 -1.51 0.30
N GLU A 91 -11.31 -1.34 1.60
CA GLU A 91 -12.64 -1.59 2.19
C GLU A 91 -13.76 -0.75 1.55
N GLN A 92 -13.42 0.46 1.08
CA GLN A 92 -14.36 1.35 0.39
C GLN A 92 -14.45 1.12 -1.13
N CYS A 93 -13.56 0.29 -1.71
CA CYS A 93 -13.49 0.09 -3.15
C CYS A 93 -14.62 -0.83 -3.66
N ARG A 94 -15.20 -0.51 -4.84
CA ARG A 94 -16.22 -1.33 -5.51
C ARG A 94 -15.76 -2.78 -5.72
N ASN A 95 -14.50 -2.98 -6.12
CA ASN A 95 -13.96 -4.31 -6.35
C ASN A 95 -13.91 -5.14 -5.06
N TRP A 96 -13.61 -4.51 -3.92
CA TRP A 96 -13.67 -5.17 -2.63
C TRP A 96 -15.11 -5.47 -2.20
N GLN A 97 -16.04 -4.54 -2.41
CA GLN A 97 -17.40 -4.71 -1.91
C GLN A 97 -18.20 -5.73 -2.74
N ASN A 98 -18.00 -5.73 -4.05
CA ASN A 98 -18.87 -6.43 -4.99
C ASN A 98 -18.13 -7.38 -5.93
N ASP A 99 -17.19 -6.86 -6.73
CA ASP A 99 -16.74 -7.56 -7.94
C ASP A 99 -15.76 -8.70 -7.66
N ARG A 100 -14.88 -8.54 -6.67
CA ARG A 100 -13.84 -9.51 -6.26
C ARG A 100 -12.94 -9.98 -7.41
N ASP A 101 -12.65 -9.09 -8.36
CA ASP A 101 -11.74 -9.36 -9.46
C ASP A 101 -10.28 -9.10 -9.05
N GLU A 102 -9.47 -10.15 -9.04
CA GLU A 102 -8.05 -10.02 -8.75
C GLU A 102 -7.30 -9.20 -9.80
N ALA A 103 -7.72 -9.20 -11.07
CA ALA A 103 -7.02 -8.44 -12.12
C ALA A 103 -7.13 -6.94 -11.88
N THR A 104 -8.30 -6.47 -11.46
CA THR A 104 -8.52 -5.09 -10.98
C THR A 104 -7.64 -4.77 -9.76
N CYS A 105 -7.42 -5.71 -8.84
CA CYS A 105 -6.48 -5.47 -7.75
C CYS A 105 -5.02 -5.39 -8.26
N ARG A 106 -4.61 -6.28 -9.17
CA ARG A 106 -3.24 -6.32 -9.70
C ARG A 106 -2.80 -5.02 -10.37
N SER A 107 -3.72 -4.29 -10.99
CA SER A 107 -3.44 -2.99 -11.63
C SER A 107 -3.74 -1.78 -10.73
N CYS A 108 -4.06 -2.01 -9.45
CA CYS A 108 -4.32 -0.95 -8.46
C CYS A 108 -3.03 -0.56 -7.73
N PHE A 109 -2.86 0.74 -7.46
CA PHE A 109 -1.76 1.29 -6.65
C PHE A 109 -1.57 0.57 -5.32
N TRP A 110 -2.66 0.19 -4.66
CA TRP A 110 -2.58 -0.46 -3.36
C TRP A 110 -2.02 -1.89 -3.40
N ALA A 111 -1.95 -2.53 -4.56
CA ALA A 111 -1.34 -3.85 -4.71
C ALA A 111 0.00 -3.78 -5.43
N SER A 112 0.12 -2.88 -6.41
CA SER A 112 1.28 -2.78 -7.31
C SER A 112 1.68 -1.31 -7.49
N PRO A 113 2.11 -0.59 -6.43
CA PRO A 113 2.48 0.83 -6.54
C PRO A 113 3.61 1.10 -7.55
N GLU A 114 4.39 0.08 -7.88
CA GLU A 114 5.43 0.12 -8.93
C GLU A 114 4.88 0.10 -10.37
N ASP A 115 3.70 -0.48 -10.60
CA ASP A 115 3.10 -0.65 -11.93
C ASP A 115 1.56 -0.72 -11.83
N TYR A 116 0.93 0.45 -11.73
CA TYR A 116 -0.51 0.55 -11.59
C TYR A 116 -1.14 1.51 -12.60
N THR A 117 -2.42 1.28 -12.87
CA THR A 117 -3.21 2.08 -13.79
C THR A 117 -4.33 2.86 -13.12
N HIS A 118 -4.62 2.57 -11.85
CA HIS A 118 -5.65 3.27 -11.09
C HIS A 118 -5.41 3.22 -9.59
N ILE A 119 -6.13 4.06 -8.85
CA ILE A 119 -6.22 3.99 -7.38
C ILE A 119 -7.70 3.74 -7.05
N ALA A 120 -8.00 2.55 -6.52
CA ALA A 120 -9.35 2.15 -6.14
C ALA A 120 -10.45 2.31 -7.24
N GLY A 121 -10.06 2.22 -8.51
CA GLY A 121 -10.93 2.38 -9.68
C GLY A 121 -10.82 3.75 -10.36
N GLU A 122 -10.21 4.73 -9.71
CA GLU A 122 -10.03 6.08 -10.25
C GLU A 122 -8.73 6.21 -11.05
N GLN A 123 -8.78 6.92 -12.19
CA GLN A 123 -7.62 7.18 -13.04
C GLN A 123 -6.69 8.24 -12.42
N VAL A 124 -5.95 7.82 -11.41
CA VAL A 124 -5.03 8.65 -10.64
C VAL A 124 -3.61 8.09 -10.78
N ARG A 125 -2.62 8.99 -10.84
CA ARG A 125 -1.20 8.68 -10.61
C ARG A 125 -0.72 9.52 -9.43
N ARG A 126 -0.23 8.83 -8.41
CA ARG A 126 0.36 9.31 -7.19
C ARG A 126 1.86 9.02 -7.17
N VAL A 127 2.61 9.98 -6.66
CA VAL A 127 3.98 9.81 -6.21
C VAL A 127 4.06 10.33 -4.78
N ASP A 128 4.71 9.59 -3.90
CA ASP A 128 5.09 10.05 -2.57
C ASP A 128 6.56 10.47 -2.61
N ILE A 129 6.86 11.62 -2.01
CA ILE A 129 8.22 12.17 -1.99
C ILE A 129 8.48 12.64 -0.57
N GLU A 130 9.50 12.06 0.07
CA GLU A 130 10.02 12.51 1.34
C GLU A 130 11.45 13.03 1.18
N TRP A 131 11.78 14.09 1.91
CA TRP A 131 13.15 14.59 2.03
C TRP A 131 13.63 14.30 3.44
N ARG A 132 14.69 13.49 3.57
CA ARG A 132 15.23 13.09 4.87
C ARG A 132 16.68 13.54 5.03
N GLY A 133 17.05 13.89 6.26
CA GLY A 133 18.42 14.26 6.61
C GLY A 133 18.93 15.43 5.75
N ALA A 134 20.04 15.23 5.04
CA ALA A 134 20.64 16.27 4.21
C ALA A 134 19.73 16.77 3.08
N GLN A 135 18.75 15.98 2.65
CA GLN A 135 17.81 16.37 1.59
C GLN A 135 16.80 17.44 2.05
N VAL A 136 16.61 17.63 3.36
CA VAL A 136 15.66 18.61 3.91
C VAL A 136 15.98 20.02 3.40
N GLU A 137 17.26 20.37 3.26
CA GLU A 137 17.67 21.67 2.73
C GLU A 137 17.16 21.89 1.28
N ALA A 138 17.06 20.82 0.48
CA ALA A 138 16.48 20.91 -0.86
C ALA A 138 14.98 21.20 -0.80
N PHE A 139 14.25 20.58 0.13
CA PHE A 139 12.83 20.89 0.37
C PHE A 139 12.63 22.35 0.79
N GLU A 140 13.43 22.85 1.74
CA GLU A 140 13.34 24.24 2.20
C GLU A 140 13.58 25.24 1.06
N ARG A 141 14.54 24.96 0.17
CA ARG A 141 14.74 25.76 -1.04
C ARG A 141 13.51 25.72 -1.95
N ILE A 142 12.91 24.55 -2.18
CA ILE A 142 11.69 24.40 -2.99
C ILE A 142 10.55 25.21 -2.35
N GLN A 143 10.36 25.12 -1.04
CA GLN A 143 9.36 25.85 -0.29
C GLN A 143 9.52 27.36 -0.42
N ALA A 144 10.74 27.88 -0.24
CA ALA A 144 11.00 29.31 -0.38
C ALA A 144 10.69 29.85 -1.79
N HIS A 145 10.85 29.03 -2.84
CA HIS A 145 10.45 29.41 -4.19
C HIS A 145 8.94 29.34 -4.39
N ALA A 146 8.27 28.32 -3.85
CA ALA A 146 6.82 28.20 -3.89
C ALA A 146 6.14 29.40 -3.21
N GLU A 147 6.67 29.84 -2.07
CA GLU A 147 6.17 31.03 -1.34
C GLU A 147 6.32 32.32 -2.15
N LYS A 148 7.47 32.54 -2.79
CA LYS A 148 7.69 33.69 -3.67
C LYS A 148 6.73 33.74 -4.85
N GLU A 149 6.27 32.58 -5.33
CA GLU A 149 5.29 32.46 -6.40
C GLU A 149 3.83 32.36 -5.90
N ASN A 150 3.60 32.47 -4.59
CA ASN A 150 2.29 32.32 -3.95
C ASN A 150 1.58 31.02 -4.37
N THR A 151 2.32 29.91 -4.38
CA THR A 151 1.83 28.57 -4.73
C THR A 151 2.21 27.54 -3.68
N THR A 152 1.66 26.32 -3.77
CA THR A 152 2.03 25.22 -2.87
C THR A 152 3.30 24.53 -3.34
N VAL A 153 4.03 23.89 -2.42
CA VAL A 153 5.21 23.07 -2.76
C VAL A 153 4.88 22.03 -3.84
N ALA A 154 3.75 21.33 -3.71
CA ALA A 154 3.34 20.32 -4.68
C ALA A 154 3.05 20.91 -6.07
N ALA A 155 2.38 22.06 -6.13
CA ALA A 155 2.11 22.75 -7.40
C ALA A 155 3.41 23.27 -8.04
N PHE A 156 4.33 23.81 -7.22
CA PHE A 156 5.63 24.26 -7.69
C PHE A 156 6.48 23.11 -8.24
N ILE A 157 6.53 21.96 -7.56
CA ILE A 157 7.21 20.76 -8.06
C ILE A 157 6.62 20.31 -9.41
N LYS A 158 5.28 20.24 -9.52
CA LYS A 158 4.63 19.88 -10.79
C LYS A 158 4.99 20.87 -11.91
N LYS A 159 5.04 22.17 -11.61
CA LYS A 159 5.49 23.20 -12.56
C LYS A 159 6.94 22.97 -13.02
N LEU A 160 7.85 22.68 -12.09
CA LEU A 160 9.26 22.40 -12.42
C LEU A 160 9.40 21.15 -13.32
N LEU A 161 8.66 20.08 -13.00
CA LEU A 161 8.64 18.85 -13.79
C LEU A 161 8.09 19.10 -15.19
N ALA A 162 6.98 19.82 -15.32
CA ALA A 162 6.38 20.17 -16.61
C ALA A 162 7.35 20.97 -17.49
N LYS A 163 8.13 21.89 -16.90
CA LYS A 163 9.16 22.65 -17.63
C LYS A 163 10.36 21.81 -18.08
N THR A 164 10.67 20.74 -17.35
CA THR A 164 11.85 19.90 -17.60
C THR A 164 11.57 18.79 -18.59
N LEU A 165 10.35 18.25 -18.56
CA LEU A 165 9.93 17.10 -19.36
C LEU A 165 9.07 17.47 -20.58
N GLY A 166 8.51 18.68 -20.62
CA GLY A 166 7.79 19.25 -21.75
C GLY A 166 8.69 20.15 -22.58
#